data_AF-A0A843BRH9-F1
#
_entry.id   AF-A0A843BRH9-F1
#
_cell.length_a   1.000
_cell.length_b   1.000
_cell.length_c   1.000
_cell.angle_alpha   90.00
_cell.angle_beta   90.00
_cell.angle_gamma   90.00
#
_symmetry.space_group_name_H-M   'P 1'
#
loop_
_entity.id
_entity.type
_entity.pdbx_description
1 polymer ?
#
loop_
_entity_poly.entity_id
_entity_poly.type
_entity_poly.pdbx_seq_one_letter_code
_entity_poly.pdbx_strand_id
1 'polypeptide(L)'
;MNPPLKYSGQSSSDPEDLAIRRSNELTDLITHFAKQQPIAEFYTWLKEFITLDQNYPNTKDIQENLAKALKNATRMFGERKAFADLLNLLDELKKLKKRCHPNDVIAEFLAEAYSKTIYYLRGSWDVEGTAKLLGELRDLVSESKKNKKILIFFAKSYSNAINRFCSDRHNFTCDKLLFELRILANKHKNDPDIQSEFAQALISIVGTYAREFRRDELNQVLEELRKIASRFPDNEEIQLSLTRATILSSLTSSRNE
;
A
#
# COMPACT_ATOMS: atom_id res chain seq x y z
N MET A 1 -0.85 -44.15 -54.75
CA MET A 1 0.27 -43.70 -53.90
C MET A 1 0.04 -42.23 -53.59
N ASN A 2 -0.39 -41.90 -52.37
CA ASN A 2 -0.51 -40.51 -51.91
C ASN A 2 0.88 -40.02 -51.47
N PRO A 3 1.27 -38.77 -51.78
CA PRO A 3 2.52 -38.23 -51.26
C PRO A 3 2.41 -38.05 -49.74
N PRO A 4 3.53 -38.17 -48.99
CA PRO A 4 3.50 -37.98 -47.55
C PRO A 4 3.15 -36.53 -47.23
N LEU A 5 2.18 -36.37 -46.31
CA LEU A 5 1.88 -35.11 -45.62
C LEU A 5 3.19 -34.55 -45.06
N LYS A 6 3.65 -33.42 -45.60
CA LYS A 6 4.64 -32.58 -44.92
C LYS A 6 3.99 -32.10 -43.63
N TYR A 7 4.31 -32.76 -42.53
CA TYR A 7 4.12 -32.20 -41.20
C TYR A 7 5.00 -30.94 -41.13
N SER A 8 4.39 -29.78 -41.37
CA SER A 8 4.96 -28.47 -41.04
C SER A 8 4.90 -28.32 -39.51
N GLY A 9 5.79 -29.01 -38.81
CA GLY A 9 6.09 -28.74 -37.41
C GLY A 9 6.82 -27.42 -37.30
N GLN A 10 6.09 -26.31 -37.40
CA GLN A 10 6.55 -25.00 -36.93
C GLN A 10 5.75 -24.65 -35.68
N SER A 11 6.12 -25.27 -34.57
CA SER A 11 5.89 -24.73 -33.23
C SER A 11 7.14 -23.95 -32.84
N SER A 12 7.48 -22.89 -33.57
CA SER A 12 8.48 -21.91 -33.11
C SER A 12 7.73 -20.75 -32.48
N SER A 13 7.23 -20.92 -31.26
CA SER A 13 6.89 -19.74 -30.47
C SER A 13 8.20 -19.02 -30.14
N ASP A 14 8.21 -17.71 -30.32
CA ASP A 14 9.33 -16.84 -29.96
C ASP A 14 9.82 -17.17 -28.54
N PRO A 15 11.14 -17.33 -28.29
CA PRO A 15 11.68 -17.47 -26.94
C PRO A 15 11.15 -16.43 -25.95
N GLU A 16 10.91 -15.19 -26.40
CA GLU A 16 10.32 -14.14 -25.57
C GLU A 16 8.84 -14.43 -25.22
N ASP A 17 8.03 -14.91 -26.17
CA ASP A 17 6.65 -15.33 -25.91
C ASP A 17 6.57 -16.44 -24.87
N LEU A 18 7.48 -17.42 -24.94
CA LEU A 18 7.59 -18.49 -23.95
C LEU A 18 7.98 -17.95 -22.57
N ALA A 19 8.91 -16.98 -22.53
CA ALA A 19 9.30 -16.32 -21.29
C ALA A 19 8.13 -15.53 -20.68
N ILE A 20 7.34 -14.82 -21.49
CA ILE A 20 6.14 -14.12 -21.01
C ILE A 20 5.13 -15.13 -20.44
N ARG A 21 4.84 -16.23 -21.14
CA ARG A 21 3.97 -17.30 -20.62
C ARG A 21 4.47 -17.86 -19.29
N ARG A 22 5.78 -18.13 -19.19
CA ARG A 22 6.39 -18.61 -17.95
C ARG A 22 6.29 -17.60 -16.82
N SER A 23 6.44 -16.30 -17.10
CA SER A 23 6.28 -15.24 -16.11
C SER A 23 4.84 -15.16 -15.56
N ASN A 24 3.84 -15.42 -16.39
CA ASN A 24 2.44 -15.50 -15.97
C ASN A 24 2.21 -16.72 -15.05
N GLU A 25 2.71 -17.89 -15.45
CA GLU A 25 2.62 -19.11 -14.63
C GLU A 25 3.28 -18.92 -13.25
N LEU A 26 4.48 -18.34 -13.20
CA LEU A 26 5.19 -18.06 -11.94
C LEU A 26 4.43 -17.04 -11.08
N THR A 27 3.79 -16.06 -11.70
CA THR A 27 2.94 -15.10 -10.98
C THR A 27 1.75 -15.79 -10.32
N ASP A 28 1.09 -16.71 -11.03
CA ASP A 28 -0.05 -17.46 -10.51
C ASP A 28 0.37 -18.43 -9.40
N LEU A 29 1.50 -19.12 -9.57
CA LEU A 29 2.12 -19.97 -8.54
C LEU A 29 2.38 -19.19 -7.25
N ILE A 30 3.05 -18.04 -7.36
CA ILE A 30 3.35 -17.18 -6.22
C ILE A 30 2.07 -16.60 -5.59
N THR A 31 1.10 -16.18 -6.40
CA THR A 31 -0.10 -15.50 -5.91
C THR A 31 -1.08 -16.45 -5.22
N HIS A 32 -1.28 -17.65 -5.78
CA HIS A 32 -2.31 -18.59 -5.35
C HIS A 32 -1.76 -19.73 -4.49
N PHE A 33 -0.59 -20.27 -4.82
CA PHE A 33 -0.10 -21.50 -4.20
C PHE A 33 0.82 -21.24 -3.02
N ALA A 34 1.56 -20.13 -3.00
CA ALA A 34 2.47 -19.84 -1.89
C ALA A 34 1.77 -19.67 -0.53
N LYS A 35 0.45 -19.39 -0.50
CA LYS A 35 -0.36 -19.30 0.74
C LYS A 35 -0.53 -20.63 1.47
N GLN A 36 -0.42 -21.75 0.77
CA GLN A 36 -0.61 -23.09 1.34
C GLN A 36 0.67 -23.91 1.32
N GLN A 37 1.65 -23.52 0.51
CA GLN A 37 2.91 -24.24 0.36
C GLN A 37 3.99 -23.78 1.36
N PRO A 38 5.02 -24.63 1.58
CA PRO A 38 6.20 -24.25 2.35
C PRO A 38 6.90 -23.02 1.78
N ILE A 39 7.47 -22.19 2.66
CA ILE A 39 8.22 -20.98 2.28
C ILE A 39 9.39 -21.29 1.33
N ALA A 40 9.99 -22.48 1.45
CA ALA A 40 11.11 -22.89 0.59
C ALA A 40 10.73 -23.04 -0.90
N GLU A 41 9.52 -23.53 -1.20
CA GLU A 41 9.04 -23.66 -2.58
C GLU A 41 8.81 -22.29 -3.22
N PHE A 42 8.24 -21.36 -2.44
CA PHE A 42 8.08 -19.97 -2.86
C PHE A 42 9.40 -19.35 -3.31
N TYR A 43 10.48 -19.52 -2.53
CA TYR A 43 11.79 -18.98 -2.88
C TYR A 43 12.42 -19.65 -4.09
N THR A 44 12.08 -20.92 -4.37
CA THR A 44 12.48 -21.59 -5.62
C THR A 44 11.84 -20.92 -6.83
N TRP A 45 10.52 -20.69 -6.81
CA TRP A 45 9.82 -20.00 -7.90
C TRP A 45 10.26 -18.55 -8.05
N LEU A 46 10.46 -17.83 -6.93
CA LEU A 46 10.95 -16.45 -6.98
C LEU A 46 12.35 -16.37 -7.61
N LYS A 47 13.26 -17.28 -7.26
CA LYS A 47 14.59 -17.34 -7.87
C LYS A 47 14.52 -17.61 -9.37
N GLU A 48 13.65 -18.52 -9.79
CA GLU A 48 13.39 -18.79 -11.21
C GLU A 48 12.88 -17.52 -11.92
N PHE A 49 11.93 -16.81 -11.31
CA PHE A 49 11.37 -15.58 -11.87
C PHE A 49 12.42 -14.47 -11.98
N ILE A 50 13.24 -14.26 -10.95
CA ILE A 50 14.34 -13.28 -11.00
C ILE A 50 15.32 -13.64 -12.13
N THR A 51 15.62 -14.92 -12.32
CA THR A 51 16.50 -15.38 -13.41
C THR A 51 15.86 -15.13 -14.78
N LEU A 52 14.56 -15.40 -14.91
CA LEU A 52 13.80 -15.14 -16.13
C LEU A 52 13.83 -13.65 -16.51
N ASP A 53 13.56 -12.78 -15.54
CA ASP A 53 13.63 -11.33 -15.75
C ASP A 53 15.04 -10.83 -16.09
N GLN A 54 16.09 -11.40 -15.48
CA GLN A 54 17.49 -11.10 -15.83
C GLN A 54 17.86 -11.51 -17.27
N ASN A 55 17.28 -12.60 -17.76
CA ASN A 55 17.50 -13.07 -19.14
C ASN A 55 16.72 -12.23 -20.17
N TYR A 56 15.66 -11.55 -19.74
CA TYR A 56 14.79 -10.71 -20.57
C TYR A 56 14.61 -9.32 -19.95
N PRO A 57 15.71 -8.55 -19.74
CA PRO A 57 15.72 -7.37 -18.89
C PRO A 57 14.94 -6.18 -19.45
N ASN A 58 14.55 -6.23 -20.73
CA ASN A 58 13.81 -5.15 -21.42
C ASN A 58 12.35 -5.53 -21.69
N THR A 59 11.91 -6.73 -21.29
CA THR A 59 10.55 -7.21 -21.54
C THR A 59 9.62 -6.70 -20.44
N LYS A 60 8.84 -5.67 -20.79
CA LYS A 60 7.93 -4.98 -19.89
C LYS A 60 6.96 -5.95 -19.16
N ASP A 61 6.37 -6.90 -19.87
CA ASP A 61 5.43 -7.86 -19.30
C ASP A 61 6.05 -8.72 -18.20
N ILE A 62 7.30 -9.16 -18.38
CA ILE A 62 8.02 -9.97 -17.39
C ILE A 62 8.29 -9.13 -16.13
N GLN A 63 8.71 -7.87 -16.29
CA GLN A 63 8.95 -6.95 -15.18
C GLN A 63 7.66 -6.65 -14.40
N GLU A 64 6.56 -6.39 -15.09
CA GLU A 64 5.25 -6.13 -14.46
C GLU A 64 4.71 -7.36 -13.74
N ASN A 65 4.87 -8.55 -14.33
CA ASN A 65 4.49 -9.80 -13.70
C ASN A 65 5.34 -10.11 -12.46
N LEU A 66 6.65 -9.87 -12.50
CA LEU A 66 7.52 -10.02 -11.33
C LEU A 66 7.13 -9.03 -10.23
N ALA A 67 6.86 -7.77 -10.59
CA ALA A 67 6.40 -6.75 -9.65
C ALA A 67 5.07 -7.14 -8.99
N LYS A 68 4.13 -7.66 -9.77
CA LYS A 68 2.83 -8.17 -9.29
C LYS A 68 3.02 -9.33 -8.32
N ALA A 69 3.89 -10.29 -8.65
CA ALA A 69 4.20 -11.43 -7.80
C ALA A 69 4.82 -11.00 -6.46
N LEU A 70 5.82 -10.11 -6.48
CA LEU A 70 6.46 -9.54 -5.28
C LEU A 70 5.47 -8.80 -4.39
N LYS A 71 4.60 -7.97 -4.98
CA LYS A 71 3.54 -7.25 -4.25
C LYS A 71 2.55 -8.22 -3.60
N ASN A 72 2.13 -9.25 -4.32
CA ASN A 72 1.20 -10.26 -3.79
C ASN A 72 1.84 -11.08 -2.66
N ALA A 73 3.11 -11.44 -2.82
CA ALA A 73 3.89 -12.13 -1.79
C ALA A 73 4.05 -11.26 -0.53
N THR A 74 4.33 -9.96 -0.67
CA THR A 74 4.42 -9.00 0.45
C THR A 74 3.16 -9.06 1.33
N ARG A 75 1.96 -9.04 0.70
CA ARG A 75 0.69 -9.21 1.42
C ARG A 75 0.61 -10.56 2.13
N MET A 76 0.94 -11.65 1.44
CA MET A 76 0.87 -13.00 2.00
C MET A 76 1.78 -13.20 3.21
N PHE A 77 3.05 -12.80 3.12
CA PHE A 77 3.98 -12.92 4.25
C PHE A 77 3.57 -12.02 5.42
N GLY A 78 2.93 -10.89 5.14
CA GLY A 78 2.30 -10.04 6.17
C GLY A 78 1.16 -10.72 6.90
N GLU A 79 0.26 -11.40 6.17
CA GLU A 79 -0.82 -12.22 6.76
C GLU A 79 -0.25 -13.35 7.64
N ARG A 80 0.89 -13.92 7.26
CA ARG A 80 1.63 -14.95 8.02
C ARG A 80 2.49 -14.38 9.16
N LYS A 81 2.56 -13.05 9.33
CA LYS A 81 3.46 -12.36 10.28
C LYS A 81 4.95 -12.67 10.09
N ALA A 82 5.33 -13.06 8.88
CA ALA A 82 6.72 -13.32 8.50
C ALA A 82 7.37 -12.01 8.02
N PHE A 83 7.63 -11.10 8.96
CA PHE A 83 7.98 -9.71 8.67
C PHE A 83 9.33 -9.53 7.98
N ALA A 84 10.32 -10.38 8.30
CA ALA A 84 11.63 -10.35 7.65
C ALA A 84 11.52 -10.67 6.15
N ASP A 85 10.78 -11.73 5.80
CA ASP A 85 10.50 -12.09 4.41
C ASP A 85 9.71 -11.00 3.68
N LEU A 86 8.69 -10.44 4.34
CA LEU A 86 7.91 -9.32 3.79
C LEU A 86 8.81 -8.13 3.44
N LEU A 87 9.74 -7.74 4.34
CA LEU A 87 10.65 -6.62 4.10
C LEU A 87 11.63 -6.92 2.97
N ASN A 88 12.15 -8.15 2.90
CA ASN A 88 13.01 -8.59 1.80
C ASN A 88 12.29 -8.49 0.44
N LEU A 89 11.02 -8.92 0.37
CA LEU A 89 10.21 -8.82 -0.86
C LEU A 89 9.94 -7.39 -1.29
N LEU A 90 9.68 -6.51 -0.31
CA LEU A 90 9.54 -5.09 -0.58
C LEU A 90 10.86 -4.49 -1.13
N ASP A 91 12.00 -4.87 -0.57
CA ASP A 91 13.31 -4.43 -1.07
C ASP A 91 13.62 -4.96 -2.48
N GLU A 92 13.25 -6.21 -2.81
CA GLU A 92 13.34 -6.72 -4.18
C GLU A 92 12.46 -5.92 -5.15
N LEU A 93 11.25 -5.53 -4.74
CA LEU A 93 10.38 -4.68 -5.56
C LEU A 93 10.96 -3.28 -5.76
N LYS A 94 11.60 -2.70 -4.73
CA LYS A 94 12.34 -1.43 -4.87
C LYS A 94 13.51 -1.56 -5.85
N LYS A 95 14.28 -2.66 -5.79
CA LYS A 95 15.40 -2.91 -6.72
C LYS A 95 14.89 -3.04 -8.16
N LEU A 96 13.79 -3.76 -8.36
CA LEU A 96 13.13 -3.88 -9.67
C LEU A 96 12.73 -2.50 -10.21
N LYS A 97 11.99 -1.71 -9.42
CA LYS A 97 11.58 -0.34 -9.83
C LYS A 97 12.76 0.55 -10.21
N LYS A 98 13.91 0.42 -9.52
CA LYS A 98 15.10 1.23 -9.80
C LYS A 98 15.79 0.90 -11.12
N ARG A 99 15.71 -0.34 -11.60
CA ARG A 99 16.37 -0.78 -12.84
C ARG A 99 15.45 -0.78 -14.06
N CYS A 100 14.14 -0.79 -13.88
CA CYS A 100 13.19 -0.68 -14.97
C CYS A 100 13.14 0.75 -15.52
N HIS A 101 12.84 0.90 -16.81
CA HIS A 101 12.41 2.17 -17.38
C HIS A 101 11.17 2.68 -16.62
N PRO A 102 10.90 4.01 -16.61
CA PRO A 102 9.73 4.57 -15.95
C PRO A 102 8.46 3.78 -16.29
N ASN A 103 7.89 3.14 -15.29
CA ASN A 103 6.73 2.27 -15.42
C ASN A 103 5.76 2.51 -14.25
N ASP A 104 4.63 3.14 -14.56
CA ASP A 104 3.60 3.48 -13.59
C ASP A 104 2.98 2.24 -12.93
N VAL A 105 2.89 1.11 -13.62
CA VAL A 105 2.33 -0.13 -13.06
C VAL A 105 3.21 -0.67 -11.94
N ILE A 106 4.53 -0.66 -12.14
CA ILE A 106 5.49 -1.09 -11.11
C ILE A 106 5.49 -0.10 -9.94
N ALA A 107 5.38 1.21 -10.21
CA ALA A 107 5.27 2.22 -9.16
C ALA A 107 3.97 2.05 -8.34
N GLU A 108 2.85 1.72 -8.98
CA GLU A 108 1.58 1.41 -8.31
C GLU A 108 1.70 0.17 -7.42
N PHE A 109 2.32 -0.91 -7.92
CA PHE A 109 2.55 -2.12 -7.12
C PHE A 109 3.48 -1.85 -5.94
N LEU A 110 4.51 -1.03 -6.12
CA LEU A 110 5.40 -0.64 -5.03
C LEU A 110 4.66 0.21 -3.98
N ALA A 111 3.82 1.15 -4.38
CA ALA A 111 2.99 1.94 -3.45
C ALA A 111 2.00 1.06 -2.67
N GLU A 112 1.36 0.09 -3.34
CA GLU A 112 0.51 -0.89 -2.67
C GLU A 112 1.32 -1.73 -1.67
N ALA A 113 2.49 -2.21 -2.06
CA ALA A 113 3.36 -3.02 -1.19
C ALA A 113 3.80 -2.23 0.04
N TYR A 114 4.20 -0.95 -0.09
CA TYR A 114 4.46 -0.07 1.05
C TYR A 114 3.26 0.01 2.00
N SER A 115 2.06 0.23 1.45
CA SER A 115 0.84 0.33 2.24
C SER A 115 0.53 -0.95 3.01
N LYS A 116 0.71 -2.12 2.39
CA LYS A 116 0.55 -3.42 3.07
C LYS A 116 1.61 -3.62 4.14
N THR A 117 2.87 -3.34 3.84
CA THR A 117 3.96 -3.45 4.81
C THR A 117 3.70 -2.61 6.05
N ILE A 118 3.37 -1.33 5.88
CA ILE A 118 3.05 -0.42 6.99
C ILE A 118 1.85 -0.94 7.79
N TYR A 119 0.80 -1.43 7.11
CA TYR A 119 -0.36 -2.02 7.77
C TYR A 119 -0.01 -3.24 8.63
N TYR A 120 0.82 -4.17 8.13
CA TYR A 120 1.17 -5.38 8.88
C TYR A 120 2.18 -5.11 9.99
N LEU A 121 3.14 -4.20 9.78
CA LEU A 121 4.13 -3.81 10.79
C LEU A 121 3.54 -2.99 11.93
N ARG A 122 2.29 -2.53 11.84
CA ARG A 122 1.66 -1.84 12.98
C ARG A 122 1.75 -2.66 14.28
N GLY A 123 1.72 -4.00 14.22
CA GLY A 123 1.83 -4.85 15.41
C GLY A 123 3.26 -5.07 15.94
N SER A 124 4.32 -4.66 15.23
CA SER A 124 5.71 -4.98 15.57
C SER A 124 6.41 -3.95 16.47
N TRP A 125 5.74 -2.83 16.79
CA TRP A 125 6.32 -1.70 17.56
C TRP A 125 7.52 -1.02 16.88
N ASP A 126 7.74 -1.28 15.60
CA ASP A 126 8.83 -0.69 14.82
C ASP A 126 8.45 0.69 14.27
N VAL A 127 8.54 1.70 15.15
CA VAL A 127 8.22 3.09 14.83
C VAL A 127 9.19 3.66 13.80
N GLU A 128 10.49 3.40 13.97
CA GLU A 128 11.53 3.93 13.10
C GLU A 128 11.46 3.32 11.70
N GLY A 129 11.28 1.99 11.60
CA GLY A 129 11.07 1.32 10.32
C GLY A 129 9.81 1.79 9.62
N THR A 130 8.71 1.98 10.35
CA THR A 130 7.47 2.55 9.78
C THR A 130 7.68 3.98 9.27
N ALA A 131 8.39 4.83 10.02
CA ALA A 131 8.71 6.20 9.61
C ALA A 131 9.59 6.22 8.35
N LYS A 132 10.59 5.32 8.26
CA LYS A 132 11.44 5.15 7.07
C LYS A 132 10.60 4.79 5.85
N LEU A 133 9.72 3.80 5.97
CA LEU A 133 8.85 3.37 4.87
C LEU A 133 7.89 4.49 4.40
N LEU A 134 7.36 5.30 5.32
CA LEU A 134 6.55 6.48 4.98
C LEU A 134 7.36 7.55 4.22
N GLY A 135 8.63 7.72 4.58
CA GLY A 135 9.57 8.59 3.86
C GLY A 135 9.80 8.10 2.42
N GLU A 136 10.10 6.81 2.24
CA GLU A 136 10.29 6.24 0.91
C GLU A 136 9.01 6.31 0.05
N LEU A 137 7.84 6.11 0.64
CA LEU A 137 6.56 6.28 -0.07
C LEU A 137 6.30 7.74 -0.46
N ARG A 138 6.77 8.70 0.34
CA ARG A 138 6.71 10.14 0.01
C ARG A 138 7.59 10.47 -1.19
N ASP A 139 8.77 9.87 -1.28
CA ASP A 139 9.65 10.03 -2.44
C ASP A 139 8.98 9.47 -3.70
N LEU A 140 8.35 8.30 -3.61
CA LEU A 140 7.59 7.70 -4.71
C LEU A 140 6.42 8.58 -5.18
N VAL A 141 5.65 9.18 -4.26
CA VAL A 141 4.60 10.16 -4.58
C VAL A 141 5.17 11.38 -5.28
N SER A 142 6.36 11.83 -4.88
CA SER A 142 7.01 13.01 -5.45
C SER A 142 7.45 12.78 -6.90
N GLU A 143 7.78 11.54 -7.26
CA GLU A 143 8.05 11.15 -8.65
C GLU A 143 6.75 10.98 -9.45
N SER A 144 5.68 10.49 -8.83
CA SER A 144 4.42 10.12 -9.49
C SER A 144 3.22 10.98 -9.07
N LYS A 145 3.41 12.31 -9.03
CA LYS A 145 2.47 13.28 -8.40
C LYS A 145 1.02 13.27 -8.92
N LYS A 146 0.78 12.68 -10.10
CA LYS A 146 -0.54 12.61 -10.75
C LYS A 146 -1.15 11.20 -10.72
N ASN A 147 -0.41 10.18 -10.27
CA ASN A 147 -0.94 8.82 -10.24
C ASN A 147 -1.90 8.66 -9.05
N LYS A 148 -3.21 8.62 -9.36
CA LYS A 148 -4.28 8.56 -8.35
C LYS A 148 -4.13 7.36 -7.40
N LYS A 149 -3.77 6.17 -7.89
CA LYS A 149 -3.63 4.98 -7.03
C LYS A 149 -2.49 5.13 -6.03
N ILE A 150 -1.35 5.67 -6.45
CA ILE A 150 -0.22 5.93 -5.56
C ILE A 150 -0.61 6.92 -4.46
N LEU A 151 -1.36 7.98 -4.80
CA LEU A 151 -1.87 8.95 -3.83
C LEU A 151 -2.85 8.33 -2.82
N ILE A 152 -3.72 7.42 -3.27
CA ILE A 152 -4.63 6.67 -2.38
C ILE A 152 -3.83 5.78 -1.42
N PHE A 153 -2.83 5.03 -1.93
CA PHE A 153 -1.98 4.21 -1.06
C PHE A 153 -1.16 5.04 -0.08
N PHE A 154 -0.73 6.24 -0.47
CA PHE A 154 -0.11 7.19 0.45
C PHE A 154 -1.08 7.59 1.57
N ALA A 155 -2.31 8.03 1.22
CA ALA A 155 -3.32 8.44 2.20
C ALA A 155 -3.64 7.30 3.20
N LYS A 156 -3.85 6.09 2.68
CA LYS A 156 -4.07 4.88 3.47
C LYS A 156 -2.91 4.52 4.38
N SER A 157 -1.68 4.66 3.91
CA SER A 157 -0.49 4.36 4.71
C SER A 157 -0.35 5.33 5.88
N TYR A 158 -0.56 6.63 5.64
CA TYR A 158 -0.53 7.67 6.66
C TYR A 158 -1.66 7.48 7.68
N SER A 159 -2.89 7.19 7.23
CA SER A 159 -4.02 6.88 8.11
C SER A 159 -3.73 5.71 9.05
N ASN A 160 -3.20 4.59 8.52
CA ASN A 160 -2.82 3.43 9.32
C ASN A 160 -1.69 3.75 10.33
N ALA A 161 -0.68 4.52 9.91
CA ALA A 161 0.41 4.91 10.78
C ALA A 161 -0.05 5.85 11.91
N ILE A 162 -0.90 6.84 11.60
CA ILE A 162 -1.50 7.75 12.59
C ILE A 162 -2.32 6.95 13.60
N ASN A 163 -3.20 6.05 13.13
CA ASN A 163 -3.98 5.19 14.01
C ASN A 163 -3.10 4.43 15.00
N ARG A 164 -1.99 3.87 14.52
CA ARG A 164 -1.05 3.13 15.35
C ARG A 164 -0.32 4.01 16.35
N PHE A 165 0.35 5.06 15.85
CA PHE A 165 1.17 5.94 16.67
C PHE A 165 0.36 6.69 17.73
N CYS A 166 -0.90 7.02 17.46
CA CYS A 166 -1.77 7.66 18.43
C CYS A 166 -2.20 6.68 19.52
N SER A 167 -2.41 5.40 19.17
CA SER A 167 -2.66 4.35 20.15
C SER A 167 -1.46 4.18 21.11
N ASP A 168 -0.24 4.37 20.61
CA ASP A 168 1.00 4.29 21.39
C ASP A 168 1.44 5.61 22.03
N ARG A 169 0.66 6.69 21.88
CA ARG A 169 0.95 8.02 22.42
C ARG A 169 2.21 8.67 21.84
N HIS A 170 2.59 8.34 20.61
CA HIS A 170 3.57 9.11 19.83
C HIS A 170 2.95 10.38 19.24
N ASN A 171 2.44 11.26 20.10
CA ASN A 171 1.53 12.35 19.72
C ASN A 171 2.17 13.36 18.76
N PHE A 172 3.45 13.69 18.98
CA PHE A 172 4.21 14.53 18.04
C PHE A 172 4.30 13.91 16.64
N THR A 173 4.51 12.59 16.55
CA THR A 173 4.53 11.88 15.27
C THR A 173 3.15 11.87 14.61
N CYS A 174 2.08 11.68 15.38
CA CYS A 174 0.71 11.80 14.89
C CYS A 174 0.45 13.18 14.27
N ASP A 175 0.80 14.26 14.96
CA ASP A 175 0.60 15.63 14.48
C ASP A 175 1.33 15.88 13.16
N LYS A 176 2.59 15.45 13.08
CA LYS A 176 3.40 15.58 11.86
C LYS A 176 2.77 14.83 10.69
N LEU A 177 2.38 13.58 10.88
CA LEU A 177 1.77 12.77 9.82
C LEU A 177 0.40 13.30 9.41
N LEU A 178 -0.41 13.77 10.38
CA LEU A 178 -1.72 14.37 10.08
C LEU A 178 -1.55 15.64 9.26
N PHE A 179 -0.58 16.50 9.59
CA PHE A 179 -0.29 17.70 8.82
C PHE A 179 0.04 17.38 7.36
N GLU A 180 0.89 16.39 7.12
CA GLU A 180 1.23 15.96 5.75
C GLU A 180 0.03 15.37 5.00
N LEU A 181 -0.77 14.51 5.66
CA LEU A 181 -1.98 13.95 5.07
C LEU A 181 -3.01 15.04 4.75
N ARG A 182 -3.13 16.05 5.60
CA ARG A 182 -4.00 17.23 5.40
C ARG A 182 -3.61 18.02 4.15
N ILE A 183 -2.31 18.18 3.87
CA ILE A 183 -1.84 18.82 2.63
C ILE A 183 -2.34 18.04 1.41
N LEU A 184 -2.19 16.72 1.42
CA LEU A 184 -2.68 15.87 0.32
C LEU A 184 -4.20 15.98 0.18
N ALA A 185 -4.95 15.82 1.28
CA ALA A 185 -6.40 15.87 1.28
C ALA A 185 -6.93 17.22 0.76
N ASN A 186 -6.32 18.34 1.15
CA ASN A 186 -6.73 19.66 0.65
C ASN A 186 -6.51 19.81 -0.86
N LYS A 187 -5.40 19.27 -1.38
CA LYS A 187 -5.13 19.25 -2.82
C LYS A 187 -6.12 18.37 -3.59
N HIS A 188 -6.59 17.29 -2.97
CA HIS A 188 -7.52 16.32 -3.54
C HIS A 188 -8.90 16.35 -2.84
N LYS A 189 -9.43 17.57 -2.65
CA LYS A 189 -10.65 17.83 -1.87
C LYS A 189 -11.91 17.10 -2.36
N ASN A 190 -11.96 16.73 -3.64
CA ASN A 190 -13.10 16.08 -4.29
C ASN A 190 -12.87 14.57 -4.51
N ASP A 191 -11.75 14.02 -4.05
CA ASP A 191 -11.46 12.59 -4.21
C ASP A 191 -12.00 11.80 -3.00
N PRO A 192 -13.09 11.02 -3.15
CA PRO A 192 -13.73 10.37 -2.01
C PRO A 192 -12.80 9.39 -1.29
N ASP A 193 -11.93 8.68 -2.00
CA ASP A 193 -11.03 7.68 -1.40
C ASP A 193 -9.99 8.34 -0.49
N ILE A 194 -9.38 9.45 -0.96
CA ILE A 194 -8.41 10.21 -0.15
C ILE A 194 -9.11 10.87 1.04
N GLN A 195 -10.34 11.37 0.86
CA GLN A 195 -11.10 12.02 1.93
C GLN A 195 -11.59 11.03 2.99
N SER A 196 -11.97 9.81 2.61
CA SER A 196 -12.24 8.71 3.55
C SER A 196 -11.04 8.40 4.42
N GLU A 197 -9.85 8.21 3.82
CA GLU A 197 -8.62 7.90 4.58
C GLU A 197 -8.21 9.07 5.49
N PHE A 198 -8.39 10.32 5.04
CA PHE A 198 -8.16 11.50 5.88
C PHE A 198 -9.16 11.61 7.04
N ALA A 199 -10.45 11.35 6.80
CA ALA A 199 -11.46 11.32 7.85
C ALA A 199 -11.13 10.25 8.92
N GLN A 200 -10.68 9.08 8.50
CA GLN A 200 -10.28 8.00 9.42
C GLN A 200 -9.03 8.37 10.26
N ALA A 201 -8.08 9.12 9.67
CA ALA A 201 -6.94 9.67 10.40
C ALA A 201 -7.38 10.72 11.45
N LEU A 202 -8.31 11.61 11.10
CA LEU A 202 -8.86 12.62 12.00
C LEU A 202 -9.50 11.97 13.24
N ILE A 203 -10.33 10.93 13.08
CA ILE A 203 -10.91 10.18 14.23
C ILE A 203 -9.82 9.62 15.13
N SER A 204 -8.75 9.07 14.54
CA SER A 204 -7.66 8.44 15.31
C SER A 204 -6.97 9.45 16.23
N ILE A 205 -6.93 10.73 15.83
CA ILE A 205 -6.35 11.82 16.60
C ILE A 205 -7.31 12.44 17.62
N VAL A 206 -8.64 12.42 17.37
CA VAL A 206 -9.65 12.95 18.31
C VAL A 206 -9.43 12.42 19.73
N GLY A 207 -9.24 11.11 19.88
CA GLY A 207 -9.00 10.50 21.19
C GLY A 207 -7.68 10.93 21.85
N THR A 208 -6.67 11.28 21.06
CA THR A 208 -5.40 11.83 21.55
C THR A 208 -5.58 13.26 22.05
N TYR A 209 -6.12 14.15 21.22
CA TYR A 209 -6.32 15.56 21.60
C TYR A 209 -7.24 15.73 22.80
N ALA A 210 -8.32 14.94 22.85
CA ALA A 210 -9.23 14.97 23.98
C ALA A 210 -8.55 14.54 25.29
N ARG A 211 -7.68 13.51 25.25
CA ARG A 211 -6.93 13.05 26.43
C ARG A 211 -5.85 14.04 26.86
N GLU A 212 -5.26 14.76 25.93
CA GLU A 212 -4.26 15.81 26.19
C GLU A 212 -4.87 17.18 26.50
N PHE A 213 -6.20 17.29 26.59
CA PHE A 213 -6.91 18.55 26.83
C PHE A 213 -6.62 19.64 25.77
N ARG A 214 -6.26 19.23 24.56
CA ARG A 214 -5.98 20.10 23.40
C ARG A 214 -7.28 20.53 22.73
N ARG A 215 -8.04 21.38 23.41
CA ARG A 215 -9.42 21.75 23.04
C ARG A 215 -9.51 22.44 21.69
N ASP A 216 -8.58 23.34 21.38
CA ASP A 216 -8.60 24.10 20.14
C ASP A 216 -8.33 23.19 18.93
N GLU A 217 -7.33 22.31 19.03
CA GLU A 217 -7.02 21.35 17.97
C GLU A 217 -8.11 20.29 17.81
N LEU A 218 -8.72 19.85 18.91
CA LEU A 218 -9.88 18.97 18.87
C LEU A 218 -11.05 19.63 18.11
N ASN A 219 -11.38 20.87 18.44
CA ASN A 219 -12.43 21.61 17.75
C ASN A 219 -12.12 21.79 16.26
N GLN A 220 -10.87 22.11 15.92
CA GLN A 220 -10.44 22.21 14.52
C GLN A 220 -10.64 20.90 13.76
N VAL A 221 -10.23 19.77 14.35
CA VAL A 221 -10.37 18.44 13.74
C VAL A 221 -11.85 18.08 13.53
N LEU A 222 -12.73 18.39 14.48
CA LEU A 222 -14.17 18.16 14.34
C LEU A 222 -14.79 19.02 13.24
N GLU A 223 -14.39 20.29 13.12
CA GLU A 223 -14.83 21.17 12.04
C GLU A 223 -14.33 20.70 10.66
N GLU A 224 -13.08 20.24 10.56
CA GLU A 224 -12.55 19.63 9.34
C GLU A 224 -13.40 18.41 8.94
N LEU A 225 -13.72 17.53 9.89
CA LEU A 225 -14.52 16.34 9.64
C LEU A 225 -15.97 16.68 9.24
N ARG A 226 -16.59 17.69 9.86
CA ARG A 226 -17.91 18.22 9.45
C ARG A 226 -17.90 18.73 8.01
N LYS A 227 -16.86 19.47 7.61
CA LYS A 227 -16.70 19.98 6.23
C LYS A 227 -16.49 18.86 5.21
N ILE A 228 -15.82 17.77 5.59
CA ILE A 228 -15.67 16.60 4.73
C ILE A 228 -17.03 15.89 4.60
N ALA A 229 -17.71 15.63 5.71
CA ALA A 229 -19.01 14.98 5.72
C ALA A 229 -20.09 15.75 4.94
N SER A 230 -20.11 17.08 5.02
CA SER A 230 -21.06 17.88 4.25
C SER A 230 -20.77 17.85 2.74
N ARG A 231 -19.50 17.66 2.34
CA ARG A 231 -19.11 17.51 0.93
C ARG A 231 -19.47 16.13 0.38
N PHE A 232 -19.48 15.10 1.23
CA PHE A 232 -19.77 13.71 0.85
C PHE A 232 -20.94 13.15 1.68
N PRO A 233 -22.16 13.69 1.51
CA PRO A 233 -23.32 13.29 2.32
C PRO A 233 -23.67 11.80 2.16
N ASP A 234 -23.47 11.23 0.98
CA ASP A 234 -23.81 9.84 0.67
C ASP A 234 -22.66 8.85 0.95
N ASN A 235 -21.49 9.33 1.41
CA ASN A 235 -20.38 8.45 1.75
C ASN A 235 -20.52 7.96 3.20
N GLU A 236 -21.02 6.73 3.35
CA GLU A 236 -21.28 6.10 4.65
C GLU A 236 -20.05 6.06 5.57
N GLU A 237 -18.86 5.82 5.03
CA GLU A 237 -17.61 5.74 5.81
C GLU A 237 -17.27 7.11 6.43
N ILE A 238 -17.42 8.19 5.66
CA ILE A 238 -17.19 9.55 6.12
C ILE A 238 -18.27 9.97 7.15
N GLN A 239 -19.54 9.63 6.92
CA GLN A 239 -20.62 9.95 7.87
C GLN A 239 -20.44 9.20 9.20
N LEU A 240 -20.07 7.92 9.13
CA LEU A 240 -19.72 7.12 10.30
C LEU A 240 -18.53 7.71 11.04
N SER A 241 -17.55 8.24 10.30
CA SER A 241 -16.38 8.90 10.86
C SER A 241 -16.77 10.12 11.72
N LEU A 242 -17.60 11.02 11.17
CA LEU A 242 -18.12 12.17 11.89
C LEU A 242 -18.91 11.78 13.16
N THR A 243 -19.77 10.77 13.02
CA THR A 243 -20.61 10.28 14.14
C THR A 243 -19.73 9.79 15.29
N ARG A 244 -18.73 8.95 14.98
CA ARG A 244 -17.78 8.43 15.98
C ARG A 244 -16.98 9.54 16.65
N ALA A 245 -16.46 10.49 15.88
CA ALA A 245 -15.70 11.61 16.42
C ALA A 245 -16.54 12.47 17.38
N THR A 246 -17.81 12.72 17.04
CA THR A 246 -18.74 13.49 17.88
C THR A 246 -19.01 12.79 19.21
N ILE A 247 -19.24 11.46 19.18
CA ILE A 247 -19.43 10.66 20.40
C ILE A 247 -18.16 10.65 21.26
N LEU A 248 -16.97 10.46 20.64
CA LEU A 248 -15.70 10.45 21.37
C LEU A 248 -15.42 11.80 22.04
N SER A 249 -15.72 12.91 21.35
CA SER A 249 -15.55 14.26 21.89
C SER A 249 -16.52 14.56 23.05
N SER A 250 -17.75 14.05 23.02
CA SER A 250 -18.72 14.30 24.11
C SER A 250 -18.38 13.49 25.36
N LEU A 251 -18.02 12.20 25.21
CA LEU A 251 -17.60 11.32 26.32
C LEU A 251 -16.35 11.81 27.06
N THR A 252 -15.49 12.53 26.36
CA THR A 252 -14.26 13.09 26.93
C THR A 252 -14.51 14.46 27.59
N SER A 253 -15.50 15.21 27.11
CA SER A 253 -15.93 16.45 27.78
C SER A 253 -16.65 16.15 29.10
N SER A 254 -17.51 15.14 29.14
CA SER A 254 -18.30 14.76 30.33
C SER A 254 -17.51 14.07 31.45
N ARG A 255 -16.27 13.65 31.20
CA ARG A 255 -15.37 13.05 32.23
C ARG A 255 -14.53 14.09 32.97
N ASN A 256 -14.60 15.34 32.53
CA ASN A 256 -13.75 16.44 32.98
C ASN A 256 -14.56 17.60 33.59
N GLU A 257 -15.87 17.40 33.78
CA GLU A 257 -16.76 18.19 34.64
C GLU A 257 -16.97 17.45 35.96
#